data_AF-A0A7R9DPD6-F1
#
_entry.id   AF-A0A7R9DPD6-F1
#
_cell.length_a   1.000
_cell.length_b   1.000
_cell.length_c   1.000
_cell.angle_alpha   90.00
_cell.angle_beta   90.00
_cell.angle_gamma   90.00
#
_symmetry.space_group_name_H-M   'P 1'
#
loop_
_entity.id
_entity.type
_entity.pdbx_description
1 polymer ?
#
loop_
_entity_poly.entity_id
_entity_poly.type
_entity_poly.pdbx_seq_one_letter_code
_entity_poly.pdbx_strand_id
1 'polypeptide(L)'
;YYLNVPVPWAPYWAHINEGWKRRHQPNVLFLFYEDINKDLPGTVRKVAQFLNKSLSEEQVAQMSKHLNIENFRRNPAVNMDFLKEVGLLNSGEQSFIRKGEFSMLKFD
;
A
#
# COMPACT_ATOMS: atom_id res chain seq x y z
N TYR A 1 -21.35 -4.41 2.35
CA TYR A 1 -21.84 -4.34 0.96
C TYR A 1 -20.99 -5.18 0.01
N TYR A 2 -19.68 -4.93 -0.17
CA TYR A 2 -18.85 -5.68 -1.15
C TYR A 2 -18.40 -7.11 -0.75
N LEU A 3 -18.52 -7.52 0.51
CA LEU A 3 -18.00 -8.81 0.99
C LEU A 3 -18.64 -10.03 0.31
N ASN A 4 -19.85 -9.87 -0.25
CA ASN A 4 -20.61 -10.94 -0.91
C ASN A 4 -20.89 -10.63 -2.39
N VAL A 5 -20.29 -9.58 -2.95
CA VAL A 5 -20.43 -9.22 -4.37
C VAL A 5 -19.30 -9.87 -5.15
N PRO A 6 -19.57 -10.58 -6.26
CA PRO A 6 -18.52 -11.11 -7.12
C PRO A 6 -17.81 -9.95 -7.81
N VAL A 7 -16.69 -9.54 -7.21
CA VAL A 7 -15.73 -8.59 -7.77
C VAL A 7 -14.44 -9.33 -8.12
N PRO A 8 -13.59 -8.81 -9.02
CA PRO A 8 -12.30 -9.41 -9.32
C PRO A 8 -11.52 -9.74 -8.03
N TRP A 9 -10.94 -10.95 -7.98
CA TRP A 9 -10.17 -11.50 -6.85
C TRP A 9 -10.92 -11.70 -5.52
N ALA A 10 -12.26 -11.65 -5.53
CA ALA A 10 -13.09 -12.15 -4.43
C ALA A 10 -13.03 -13.70 -4.31
N PRO A 11 -13.34 -14.30 -3.15
CA PRO A 11 -13.77 -13.66 -1.89
C PRO A 11 -12.62 -13.03 -1.10
N TYR A 12 -12.83 -11.80 -0.61
CA TYR A 12 -11.84 -11.03 0.15
C TYR A 12 -11.21 -11.80 1.32
N TRP A 13 -12.05 -12.43 2.16
CA TRP A 13 -11.57 -13.18 3.33
C TRP A 13 -10.79 -14.43 2.95
N ALA A 14 -11.17 -15.11 1.86
CA ALA A 14 -10.44 -16.28 1.37
C ALA A 14 -9.03 -15.86 0.92
N HIS A 15 -8.92 -14.79 0.14
CA HIS A 15 -7.65 -14.25 -0.34
C HIS A 15 -6.71 -13.86 0.83
N ILE A 16 -7.22 -13.15 1.84
CA ILE A 16 -6.43 -12.79 3.02
C ILE A 16 -6.01 -14.04 3.81
N ASN A 17 -6.92 -15.00 4.01
CA ASN A 17 -6.65 -16.20 4.79
C ASN A 17 -5.53 -17.05 4.17
N GLU A 18 -5.44 -17.11 2.85
CA GLU A 18 -4.33 -17.81 2.17
C GLU A 18 -2.96 -17.20 2.49
N GLY A 19 -2.84 -15.87 2.40
CA GLY A 19 -1.62 -15.16 2.78
C GLY A 19 -1.32 -15.29 4.28
N TRP A 20 -2.35 -15.18 5.13
CA TRP A 20 -2.22 -15.27 6.59
C TRP A 20 -1.69 -16.62 7.05
N LYS A 21 -2.14 -17.72 6.43
CA LYS A 21 -1.63 -19.08 6.71
C LYS A 21 -0.15 -19.23 6.39
N ARG A 22 0.38 -18.47 5.43
CA ARG A 22 1.78 -18.53 4.99
C ARG A 22 2.70 -17.51 5.68
N ARG A 23 2.16 -16.63 6.53
CA ARG A 23 2.90 -15.48 7.13
C ARG A 23 4.16 -15.83 7.91
N HIS A 24 4.32 -17.08 8.34
CA HIS A 24 5.49 -17.57 9.08
C HIS A 24 6.54 -18.21 8.17
N GLN A 25 6.30 -18.27 6.85
CA GLN A 25 7.31 -18.73 5.90
C GLN A 25 8.43 -17.70 5.79
N PRO A 26 9.70 -18.13 5.71
CA PRO A 26 10.86 -17.23 5.75
C PRO A 26 10.91 -16.25 4.56
N ASN A 27 10.23 -16.58 3.46
CA ASN A 27 10.16 -15.79 2.24
C ASN A 27 8.81 -15.07 2.06
N VAL A 28 8.00 -14.94 3.12
CA VAL A 28 6.73 -14.20 3.10
C VAL A 28 6.74 -13.13 4.19
N LEU A 29 6.59 -11.86 3.79
CA LEU A 29 6.38 -10.75 4.71
C LEU A 29 4.93 -10.28 4.64
N PHE A 30 4.14 -10.58 5.67
CA PHE A 30 2.76 -10.11 5.78
C PHE A 30 2.72 -8.74 6.48
N LEU A 31 2.13 -7.73 5.83
CA LEU A 31 2.02 -6.36 6.33
C LEU A 31 0.55 -5.90 6.30
N PHE A 32 0.21 -4.99 7.22
CA PHE A 32 -1.08 -4.33 7.26
C PHE A 32 -0.91 -2.88 6.83
N TYR A 33 -1.83 -2.39 6.01
CA TYR A 33 -1.80 -1.01 5.51
C TYR A 33 -1.83 0.01 6.65
N GLU A 34 -2.60 -0.27 7.71
CA GLU A 34 -2.74 0.57 8.89
C GLU A 34 -1.39 0.72 9.63
N ASP A 35 -0.60 -0.34 9.72
CA ASP A 35 0.72 -0.30 10.36
C ASP A 35 1.70 0.56 9.56
N ILE A 36 1.63 0.50 8.22
CA ILE A 36 2.44 1.34 7.33
C ILE A 36 2.13 2.82 7.56
N ASN A 37 0.85 3.16 7.75
CA ASN A 37 0.44 4.54 7.99
C ASN A 37 0.79 5.02 9.40
N LYS A 38 0.72 4.14 10.41
CA LYS A 38 1.07 4.46 11.80
C LYS A 38 2.56 4.67 11.99
N ASP A 39 3.39 3.82 11.38
CA ASP A 39 4.85 3.88 11.49
C ASP A 39 5.52 3.46 10.18
N LEU A 40 5.61 4.43 9.26
CA LEU A 40 6.29 4.25 7.98
C LEU A 40 7.79 3.96 8.16
N PRO A 41 8.56 4.71 8.99
CA PRO A 41 9.97 4.39 9.24
C PRO A 41 10.19 2.96 9.78
N GLY A 42 9.37 2.52 10.74
CA GLY A 42 9.43 1.15 11.28
C GLY A 42 9.13 0.10 10.21
N THR A 43 8.13 0.36 9.37
CA THR A 43 7.82 -0.51 8.22
C THR A 43 8.98 -0.59 7.24
N VAL A 44 9.61 0.54 6.89
CA VAL A 44 10.78 0.58 5.99
C VAL A 44 11.91 -0.28 6.55
N ARG A 45 12.21 -0.16 7.86
CA ARG A 45 13.21 -1.00 8.52
C ARG A 45 12.83 -2.49 8.49
N LYS A 46 11.56 -2.82 8.75
CA LYS A 46 11.04 -4.20 8.70
C LYS A 46 11.19 -4.83 7.32
N VAL A 47 10.87 -4.09 6.26
CA VAL A 47 11.03 -4.56 4.86
C VAL A 47 12.50 -4.72 4.52
N ALA A 48 13.36 -3.76 4.89
CA ALA A 48 14.80 -3.87 4.67
C ALA A 48 15.41 -5.10 5.35
N GLN A 49 15.07 -5.34 6.63
CA GLN A 49 15.52 -6.52 7.38
C GLN A 49 15.06 -7.82 6.72
N PHE A 50 13.79 -7.90 6.29
CA PHE A 50 13.28 -9.07 5.57
C PHE A 50 14.03 -9.35 4.26
N LEU A 51 14.49 -8.30 3.57
CA LEU A 51 15.30 -8.39 2.36
C LEU A 51 16.81 -8.52 2.65
N ASN A 52 17.20 -8.74 3.90
CA ASN A 52 18.61 -8.79 4.36
C ASN A 52 19.42 -7.54 3.97
N LYS A 53 18.80 -6.37 4.10
CA LYS A 53 19.44 -5.06 3.90
C LYS A 53 19.53 -4.30 5.21
N SER A 54 20.65 -3.61 5.40
CA SER A 54 20.84 -2.64 6.47
C SER A 54 20.69 -1.24 5.88
N LEU A 55 19.90 -0.39 6.55
CA LEU A 55 19.72 1.01 6.18
C LEU A 55 20.21 1.89 7.31
N SER A 56 20.90 2.97 6.98
CA SER A 56 21.18 4.04 7.94
C SER A 56 19.90 4.82 8.27
N GLU A 57 19.91 5.55 9.38
CA GLU A 57 18.77 6.37 9.79
C GLU A 57 18.46 7.46 8.76
N GLU A 58 19.48 8.01 8.09
CA GLU A 58 19.34 8.96 6.99
C GLU A 58 18.66 8.32 5.78
N GLN A 59 19.00 7.07 5.44
CA GLN A 59 18.36 6.34 4.34
C GLN A 59 16.89 6.02 4.68
N VAL A 60 16.60 5.64 5.92
CA VAL A 60 15.21 5.42 6.38
C VAL A 60 14.41 6.72 6.30
N ALA A 61 14.98 7.85 6.74
CA ALA A 61 14.35 9.17 6.65
C ALA A 61 14.11 9.58 5.19
N GLN A 62 15.08 9.36 4.30
CA GLN A 62 14.96 9.64 2.88
C GLN A 62 13.84 8.81 2.23
N MET A 63 13.77 7.51 2.53
CA MET A 63 12.71 6.63 2.03
C MET A 63 11.34 7.01 2.58
N SER A 64 11.25 7.32 3.87
CA SER A 64 10.00 7.76 4.49
C SER A 64 9.49 9.07 3.88
N LYS A 65 10.41 10.02 3.59
CA LYS A 65 10.07 11.24 2.87
C LYS A 65 9.61 10.95 1.45
N HIS A 66 10.29 10.07 0.71
CA HIS A 66 9.91 9.71 -0.65
C HIS A 66 8.52 9.05 -0.72
N LEU A 67 8.23 8.15 0.23
CA LEU A 67 6.99 7.39 0.31
C LEU A 67 5.84 8.15 0.98
N ASN A 68 6.10 9.34 1.55
CA ASN A 68 5.05 10.20 2.09
C ASN A 68 3.97 10.44 1.03
N ILE A 69 2.70 10.30 1.42
CA ILE A 69 1.57 10.27 0.47
C ILE A 69 1.52 11.48 -0.46
N GLU A 70 1.85 12.67 0.03
CA GLU A 70 1.84 13.89 -0.79
C GLU A 70 2.94 13.89 -1.85
N ASN A 71 4.12 13.37 -1.49
CA ASN A 71 5.23 13.20 -2.43
C ASN A 71 4.93 12.07 -3.43
N PHE A 72 4.41 10.95 -2.93
CA PHE A 72 4.09 9.78 -3.74
C PHE A 72 2.97 10.08 -4.76
N ARG A 73 1.93 10.84 -4.35
CA ARG A 73 0.83 11.26 -5.23
C ARG A 73 1.30 12.12 -6.41
N ARG A 74 2.35 12.94 -6.20
CA ARG A 74 2.90 13.85 -7.22
C ARG A 74 3.99 13.20 -8.07
N ASN A 75 4.41 11.98 -7.76
CA ASN A 75 5.47 11.30 -8.47
C ASN A 75 4.93 10.66 -9.78
N PRO A 76 5.31 11.17 -10.96
CA PRO A 76 4.79 10.67 -12.24
C PRO A 76 5.17 9.21 -12.53
N ALA A 77 6.22 8.69 -11.86
CA ALA A 77 6.62 7.29 -12.02
C ALA A 77 5.62 6.29 -11.41
N VAL A 78 4.72 6.73 -10.51
CA VAL A 78 3.82 5.85 -9.75
C VAL A 78 2.37 6.34 -9.68
N ASN A 79 2.10 7.60 -10.01
CA ASN A 79 0.76 8.19 -9.89
C ASN A 79 -0.23 7.77 -11.00
N MET A 80 0.26 7.06 -12.02
CA MET A 80 -0.51 6.50 -13.13
C MET A 80 -1.26 7.53 -13.98
N ASP A 81 -0.85 8.80 -13.99
CA ASP A 81 -1.55 9.84 -14.76
C ASP A 81 -1.50 9.58 -16.28
N PHE A 82 -0.47 8.88 -16.78
CA PHE A 82 -0.40 8.46 -18.19
C PHE A 82 -1.61 7.62 -18.62
N LEU A 83 -2.26 6.89 -17.70
CA LEU A 83 -3.46 6.11 -18.01
C LEU A 83 -4.67 7.01 -18.36
N LYS A 84 -4.68 8.26 -17.88
CA LYS A 84 -5.68 9.25 -18.30
C LYS A 84 -5.41 9.73 -19.72
N GLU A 85 -4.13 9.93 -20.06
CA GLU A 85 -3.72 10.39 -21.41
C GLU A 85 -4.10 9.37 -22.50
N VAL A 86 -3.96 8.07 -22.20
CA VAL A 86 -4.37 7.00 -23.13
C VAL A 86 -5.85 6.60 -23.02
N GLY A 87 -6.65 7.33 -22.23
CA GLY A 87 -8.10 7.13 -22.12
C GLY A 87 -8.54 5.88 -21.35
N LEU A 88 -7.65 5.28 -20.55
CA LEU A 88 -7.99 4.12 -19.69
C LEU A 88 -8.54 4.54 -18.32
N LEU A 89 -8.19 5.75 -17.85
CA LEU A 89 -8.78 6.37 -16.68
C LEU A 89 -9.54 7.64 -17.08
N ASN A 90 -10.65 7.91 -16.39
CA ASN A 90 -11.48 9.10 -16.66
C ASN A 90 -10.73 10.39 -16.29
N SER A 91 -10.58 11.29 -17.27
CA SER A 91 -10.10 12.65 -17.05
C SER A 91 -11.15 13.46 -16.27
N GLY A 92 -10.77 13.99 -15.11
CA GLY A 92 -11.66 14.75 -14.21
C GLY A 92 -12.06 14.00 -12.93
N GLU A 93 -11.82 12.69 -12.86
CA GLU A 93 -12.02 11.88 -11.65
C GLU A 93 -10.81 11.90 -10.71
N GLN A 94 -11.00 11.35 -9.52
CA GLN A 94 -9.93 11.24 -8.53
C GLN A 94 -8.74 10.43 -9.06
N SER A 95 -7.52 10.89 -8.76
CA SER A 95 -6.28 10.21 -9.16
C SER A 95 -6.12 8.83 -8.49
N PHE A 96 -5.29 7.98 -9.11
CA PHE A 96 -4.98 6.63 -8.62
C PHE A 96 -4.50 6.63 -7.17
N ILE A 97 -3.59 7.54 -6.81
CA ILE A 97 -3.20 7.79 -5.42
C ILE A 97 -4.18 8.80 -4.81
N ARG A 98 -5.13 8.29 -4.03
CA ARG A 98 -6.29 9.06 -3.55
C ARG A 98 -6.03 9.79 -2.23
N LYS A 99 -6.55 9.33 -1.09
CA LYS A 99 -6.39 10.00 0.22
C LYS A 99 -5.17 9.53 1.01
N GLY A 100 -4.90 8.22 1.01
CA GLY A 100 -3.80 7.64 1.77
C GLY A 100 -4.00 7.70 3.29
N GLU A 101 -5.25 7.62 3.74
CA GLU A 101 -5.62 7.65 5.15
C GLU A 101 -6.31 6.34 5.50
N PHE A 102 -6.14 5.88 6.74
CA PHE A 102 -6.98 4.83 7.30
C PHE A 102 -7.96 5.47 8.28
N SER A 103 -9.24 5.16 8.12
CA SER A 103 -10.25 5.38 9.14
C SER A 103 -11.01 4.08 9.34
N MET A 104 -11.43 3.79 10.57
CA MET A 104 -12.37 2.71 10.78
C MET A 104 -13.64 3.06 10.00
N LEU A 105 -14.07 2.15 9.11
CA LEU A 105 -15.39 2.21 8.52
C LEU A 105 -16.39 2.22 9.68
N LYS A 106 -17.00 3.38 9.92
CA LYS A 106 -18.13 3.47 10.83
C LYS A 106 -19.30 2.80 10.13
N PHE A 107 -19.75 1.69 10.70
CA PHE A 107 -21.05 1.15 10.38
C PHE A 107 -22.02 1.87 11.31
N ASP A 108 -22.78 2.79 10.75
CA ASP A 108 -24.01 3.29 11.38
C ASP A 108 -25.12 2.24 11.20
#